data_AF-A0A8T4QUT1-F1
#
_entry.id   AF-A0A8T4QUT1-F1
#
_cell.length_a   1.000
_cell.length_b   1.000
_cell.length_c   1.000
_cell.angle_alpha   90.00
_cell.angle_beta   90.00
_cell.angle_gamma   90.00
#
_symmetry.space_group_name_H-M   'P 1'
#
loop_
_entity.id
_entity.type
_entity.pdbx_description
1 polymer ?
#
loop_
_entity_poly.entity_id
_entity_poly.type
_entity_poly.pdbx_seq_one_letter_code
_entity_poly.pdbx_strand_id
1 'polypeptide(L)'
;MAAELAVLLTLSVLLFRFLAQFNTRKTTFTPLFAALIIFTTGFTLRLSKNPDIIDIGFFLTEMSLLFTYLLFTSALILGQKKYWKLT
;
A
#
# COMPACT_ATOMS: atom_id res chain seq x y z
N MET A 1 -8.60 -10.70 13.86
CA MET A 1 -8.80 -11.43 12.58
C MET A 1 -10.03 -11.01 11.79
N ALA A 2 -11.28 -11.36 12.17
CA ALA A 2 -12.45 -11.05 11.33
C ALA A 2 -12.69 -9.54 11.09
N ALA A 3 -12.54 -8.71 12.14
CA ALA A 3 -12.67 -7.26 12.05
C ALA A 3 -11.57 -6.62 11.17
N GLU A 4 -10.33 -7.10 11.26
CA GLU A 4 -9.20 -6.59 10.46
C GLU A 4 -9.36 -6.92 8.99
N LEU A 5 -9.83 -8.13 8.67
CA LEU A 5 -10.14 -8.55 7.32
C LEU A 5 -11.28 -7.71 6.73
N ALA A 6 -12.30 -7.39 7.54
CA ALA A 6 -13.39 -6.50 7.15
C ALA A 6 -12.90 -5.07 6.87
N VAL A 7 -12.00 -4.53 7.71
CA VAL A 7 -11.39 -3.21 7.50
C VAL A 7 -10.54 -3.20 6.23
N LEU A 8 -9.70 -4.22 6.01
CA LEU A 8 -8.91 -4.39 4.80
C LEU A 8 -9.80 -4.41 3.54
N LEU A 9 -10.85 -5.24 3.55
CA LEU A 9 -11.79 -5.36 2.44
C LEU A 9 -12.49 -4.03 2.18
N THR A 10 -12.94 -3.35 3.23
CA THR A 10 -13.62 -2.06 3.12
C THR A 10 -12.71 -0.99 2.53
N LEU A 11 -11.47 -0.88 3.03
CA LEU A 11 -10.46 0.03 2.49
C LEU A 11 -10.12 -0.31 1.04
N SER A 12 -9.94 -1.58 0.73
CA SER A 12 -9.63 -2.04 -0.64
C SER A 12 -10.76 -1.73 -1.62
N VAL A 13 -12.02 -1.91 -1.22
CA VAL A 13 -13.20 -1.58 -2.04
C VAL A 13 -13.34 -0.08 -2.23
N LEU A 14 -13.16 0.72 -1.18
CA LEU A 14 -13.20 2.18 -1.26
C LEU A 14 -12.09 2.72 -2.18
N LEU A 15 -10.87 2.20 -2.01
CA LEU A 15 -9.72 2.57 -2.82
C LEU A 15 -9.95 2.15 -4.28
N PHE A 16 -10.46 0.96 -4.55
CA PHE A 16 -10.82 0.53 -5.89
C PHE A 16 -11.89 1.42 -6.54
N ARG A 17 -12.94 1.80 -5.79
CA ARG A 17 -13.98 2.71 -6.29
C ARG A 17 -13.44 4.11 -6.57
N PHE A 18 -12.59 4.62 -5.70
CA PHE A 18 -11.92 5.90 -5.87
C PHE A 18 -11.05 5.87 -7.14
N LEU A 19 -10.23 4.83 -7.30
CA LEU A 19 -9.37 4.66 -8.47
C LEU A 19 -10.14 4.47 -9.77
N ALA A 20 -11.30 3.80 -9.72
CA ALA A 20 -12.17 3.63 -10.89
C ALA A 20 -12.65 4.96 -11.48
N GLN A 21 -12.73 6.04 -10.68
CA GLN A 21 -13.09 7.38 -11.18
C GLN A 21 -12.03 7.98 -12.12
N PHE A 22 -10.77 7.55 -12.01
CA PHE A 22 -9.66 8.11 -12.79
C PHE A 22 -9.46 7.41 -14.14
N ASN A 23 -10.37 6.51 -14.54
CA ASN A 23 -10.36 5.77 -15.82
C ASN A 23 -8.98 5.22 -16.22
N THR A 24 -8.20 4.81 -15.22
CA THR A 24 -6.81 4.38 -15.39
C THR A 24 -6.74 2.85 -15.44
N ARG A 25 -5.75 2.29 -16.13
CA ARG A 25 -5.58 0.84 -16.18
C ARG A 25 -5.41 0.29 -14.77
N LYS A 26 -6.23 -0.69 -14.38
CA LYS A 26 -6.22 -1.31 -13.04
C LYS A 26 -4.82 -1.82 -12.63
N THR A 27 -4.01 -2.22 -13.62
CA THR A 27 -2.62 -2.68 -13.43
C THR A 27 -1.69 -1.61 -12.88
N THR A 28 -1.99 -0.33 -13.09
CA THR A 28 -1.19 0.79 -12.57
C THR A 28 -1.24 0.87 -11.04
N PHE A 29 -2.29 0.36 -10.42
CA PHE A 29 -2.51 0.47 -8.97
C PHE A 29 -2.12 -0.78 -8.17
N THR A 30 -1.79 -1.87 -8.85
CA THR A 30 -1.29 -3.12 -8.25
C THR A 30 -0.18 -2.92 -7.20
N PRO A 31 0.82 -2.03 -7.42
CA PRO A 31 1.86 -1.78 -6.42
C PRO A 31 1.33 -1.17 -5.12
N LEU A 32 0.32 -0.30 -5.20
CA LEU A 32 -0.32 0.29 -4.01
C LEU A 32 -1.13 -0.75 -3.24
N PHE A 33 -1.82 -1.65 -3.94
CA PHE A 33 -2.51 -2.77 -3.28
C PHE A 33 -1.52 -3.71 -2.58
N ALA A 34 -0.36 -3.98 -3.19
CA ALA A 34 0.70 -4.76 -2.55
C ALA A 34 1.20 -4.09 -1.26
N ALA A 35 1.46 -2.77 -1.29
CA ALA A 35 1.86 -2.01 -0.11
C ALA A 35 0.82 -2.12 1.02
N LEU A 36 -0.47 -2.02 0.68
CA LEU A 36 -1.58 -2.12 1.63
C LEU A 36 -1.71 -3.52 2.26
N ILE A 37 -1.53 -4.58 1.47
CA ILE A 37 -1.53 -5.96 1.98
C ILE A 37 -0.35 -6.21 2.92
N ILE A 38 0.84 -5.72 2.57
CA ILE A 38 2.04 -5.86 3.41
C ILE A 38 1.84 -5.10 4.73
N PHE A 39 1.33 -3.86 4.67
CA PHE A 39 1.04 -3.05 5.85
C PHE A 39 0.06 -3.74 6.78
N THR A 40 -1.08 -4.19 6.26
CA THR A 40 -2.12 -4.85 7.07
C THR A 40 -1.66 -6.17 7.65
N THR A 41 -0.88 -6.96 6.90
CA THR A 41 -0.25 -8.18 7.42
C THR A 41 0.74 -7.86 8.54
N GLY A 42 1.57 -6.84 8.38
CA GLY A 42 2.46 -6.40 9.45
C GLY A 42 1.69 -5.92 10.69
N PHE A 43 0.62 -5.16 10.48
CA PHE A 43 -0.20 -4.62 11.56
C PHE A 43 -0.91 -5.73 12.35
N THR A 44 -1.43 -6.76 11.69
CA THR A 44 -2.02 -7.92 12.39
C THR A 44 -1.00 -8.71 13.19
N LEU A 45 0.24 -8.87 12.68
CA LEU A 45 1.32 -9.51 13.42
C LEU A 45 1.73 -8.71 14.66
N ARG A 46 1.75 -7.38 14.58
CA ARG A 46 1.99 -6.50 15.75
C ARG A 46 0.92 -6.64 16.83
N LEU A 47 -0.34 -6.87 16.43
CA LEU A 47 -1.45 -7.07 17.37
C LEU A 47 -1.49 -8.48 17.98
N SER A 48 -0.62 -9.38 17.53
CA SER A 48 -0.54 -10.72 18.12
C SER A 48 0.04 -10.68 19.53
N LYS A 49 -0.31 -11.67 20.35
CA LYS A 49 0.25 -11.85 21.70
C LYS A 49 1.58 -12.61 21.71
N ASN A 50 2.06 -13.05 20.55
CA ASN A 50 3.31 -13.79 20.44
C ASN A 50 4.47 -12.81 20.17
N PRO A 51 5.41 -12.65 21.12
CA PRO A 51 6.50 -11.67 21.01
C PRO A 51 7.41 -11.90 19.80
N ASP A 52 7.62 -13.15 19.38
CA ASP A 52 8.55 -13.49 18.29
C ASP A 52 8.08 -12.97 16.92
N ILE A 53 6.78 -12.76 16.76
CA ILE A 53 6.18 -12.28 15.50
C ILE A 53 5.84 -10.80 15.52
N ILE A 54 5.87 -10.15 16.70
CA ILE A 54 5.64 -8.71 16.81
C ILE A 54 6.72 -7.94 16.06
N ASP A 55 7.99 -8.34 16.20
CA ASP A 55 9.12 -7.68 15.51
C ASP A 55 9.01 -7.79 13.99
N ILE A 56 8.55 -8.95 13.48
CA ILE A 56 8.24 -9.14 12.06
C ILE A 56 7.11 -8.20 11.63
N GLY A 57 6.09 -8.05 12.47
CA GLY A 57 5.03 -7.07 12.26
C GLY A 57 5.55 -5.63 12.21
N PHE A 58 6.51 -5.28 13.08
CA PHE A 58 7.20 -4.00 13.05
C PHE A 58 7.91 -3.75 11.74
N PHE A 59 8.75 -4.70 11.34
CA PHE A 59 9.49 -4.66 10.08
C PHE A 59 8.56 -4.51 8.86
N LEU A 60 7.51 -5.33 8.73
CA LEU A 60 6.64 -5.30 7.55
C LEU A 60 5.91 -3.97 7.38
N THR A 61 5.39 -3.41 8.46
CA THR A 61 4.75 -2.08 8.42
C THR A 61 5.72 -0.96 8.07
N GLU A 62 6.94 -0.95 8.60
CA GLU A 62 7.96 0.06 8.23
C GLU A 62 8.39 -0.08 6.77
N MET A 63 8.60 -1.31 6.31
CA MET A 63 8.92 -1.58 4.90
C MET A 63 7.78 -1.17 3.97
N SER A 64 6.52 -1.37 4.37
CA SER A 64 5.38 -0.91 3.57
C SER A 64 5.29 0.61 3.44
N LEU A 65 5.68 1.33 4.50
CA LEU A 65 5.74 2.79 4.53
C LEU A 65 6.87 3.29 3.62
N LEU A 66 8.06 2.70 3.73
CA LEU A 66 9.20 3.00 2.85
C LEU A 66 8.87 2.70 1.38
N PHE A 67 8.23 1.57 1.11
CA PHE A 67 7.80 1.19 -0.24
C PHE A 67 6.79 2.20 -0.82
N THR A 68 5.86 2.69 0.00
CA THR A 68 4.91 3.73 -0.40
C THR A 68 5.61 5.04 -0.78
N TYR A 69 6.61 5.47 0.00
CA TYR A 69 7.40 6.66 -0.33
C TYR A 69 8.20 6.48 -1.63
N LEU A 70 8.78 5.31 -1.86
CA LEU A 70 9.48 5.01 -3.11
C LEU A 70 8.53 5.04 -4.31
N LEU A 71 7.33 4.48 -4.18
CA LEU A 71 6.30 4.53 -5.22
C LEU A 71 5.89 5.96 -5.53
N PHE A 72 5.62 6.77 -4.50
CA PHE A 72 5.22 8.16 -4.66
C PHE A 72 6.32 8.99 -5.32
N THR A 73 7.56 8.87 -4.86
CA THR A 73 8.73 9.55 -5.43
C THR A 73 8.95 9.15 -6.88
N SER A 74 8.84 7.85 -7.19
CA SER A 74 8.97 7.35 -8.56
C SER A 74 7.86 7.88 -9.46
N ALA A 75 6.62 7.94 -8.97
CA ALA A 75 5.49 8.49 -9.70
C ALA A 75 5.67 9.99 -10.00
N LEU A 76 6.20 10.75 -9.04
CA LEU A 76 6.57 12.15 -9.27
C LEU A 76 7.65 12.29 -10.33
N ILE A 77 8.77 11.57 -10.21
CA ILE A 77 9.88 11.63 -11.20
C ILE A 77 9.37 11.27 -12.60
N LEU A 78 8.59 10.19 -12.73
CA LEU A 78 8.01 9.78 -14.01
C LEU A 78 6.99 10.79 -14.55
N GLY A 79 6.17 11.37 -13.67
CA GLY A 79 5.24 12.44 -14.01
C GLY A 79 5.98 13.68 -14.54
N GLN A 80 7.01 14.13 -13.85
CA GLN A 80 7.87 15.23 -14.28
C GLN A 80 8.52 14.92 -15.63
N LYS A 81 9.12 13.73 -15.80
CA LYS A 81 9.70 13.33 -17.09
C LYS A 81 8.68 13.35 -18.23
N LYS A 82 7.47 12.85 -18.00
CA LYS A 82 6.43 12.75 -19.03
C LYS A 82 5.78 14.10 -19.38
N TYR A 83 5.51 14.93 -18.38
CA TYR A 83 4.70 16.14 -18.54
C TYR A 83 5.51 17.44 -18.58
N TRP A 84 6.68 17.49 -17.94
CA TRP A 84 7.52 18.70 -17.93
C TRP A 84 8.54 18.78 -19.05
N LYS A 85 8.65 17.76 -19.93
CA LYS A 85 9.60 17.74 -21.05
C LYS A 85 11.00 18.23 -20.60
N LEU A 86 11.45 17.76 -19.44
CA LEU A 86 12.83 17.96 -19.00
C LEU A 86 13.70 17.03 -19.86
N THR A 87 13.95 17.47 -21.09
CA THR A 87 14.67 16.83 -22.21
C THR A 87 13.92 15.72 -22.95
#